data_AF-A0AA40FPU4-F1
#
_entry.id   AF-A0AA40FPU4-F1
#
_cell.length_a   1.000
_cell.length_b   1.000
_cell.length_c   1.000
_cell.angle_alpha   90.00
_cell.angle_beta   90.00
_cell.angle_gamma   90.00
#
_symmetry.space_group_name_H-M   'P 1'
#
loop_
_entity.id
_entity.type
_entity.pdbx_description
1 polymer ?
#
loop_
_entity_poly.entity_id
_entity_poly.type
_entity_poly.pdbx_seq_one_letter_code
_entity_poly.pdbx_strand_id
1 'polypeptide(L)'
;MYAFLCNLTDLTYKMQGLTVIYVPREGSDLTEEDSLDKELVKRLESVVAYWTTQIRITLSDQDQATPNELLCLKDEYEFWIYRHDNLTGLNHQLQNPTVNRIAEFLLISHSTYARQFLSLKDEIEDGVIEAKSNIEYLRILIDPSAELDKCTTPSSIEEHLMLIIHLFRTIWLNSPFYNSHERIENLFKALNNQIIIICRNYIDLGELFAGKTRSSIEKLEECVNVCENYKSLYDKIALAHNILTNIPWDLNRDNIFQHIDIFISRCHDLIEICQAMIDIAR
;
A
#
# COMPACT_ATOMS: atom_id res chain seq x y z
N MET A 1 4.95 -24.29 27.49
CA MET A 1 6.22 -24.29 26.74
C MET A 1 6.03 -23.91 25.28
N TYR A 2 5.11 -24.54 24.54
CA TYR A 2 4.84 -24.19 23.12
C TYR A 2 4.40 -22.74 22.88
N ALA A 3 3.48 -22.21 23.69
CA ALA A 3 3.10 -20.78 23.59
C ALA A 3 4.29 -19.82 23.73
N PHE A 4 5.26 -20.15 24.60
CA PHE A 4 6.48 -19.34 24.76
C PHE A 4 7.38 -19.42 23.52
N LEU A 5 7.56 -20.62 22.94
CA LEU A 5 8.36 -20.81 21.72
C LEU A 5 7.72 -20.15 20.49
N CYS A 6 6.39 -20.23 20.37
CA CYS A 6 5.63 -19.51 19.35
C CYS A 6 5.85 -17.99 19.48
N ASN A 7 5.66 -17.43 20.67
CA ASN A 7 5.86 -16.00 20.92
C ASN A 7 7.31 -15.55 20.72
N LEU A 8 8.29 -16.36 21.10
CA LEU A 8 9.71 -16.05 20.90
C LEU A 8 10.06 -16.02 19.40
N THR A 9 9.52 -16.96 18.63
CA THR A 9 9.70 -17.02 17.17
C THR A 9 9.11 -15.75 16.54
N ASP A 10 7.86 -15.42 16.86
CA ASP A 10 7.19 -14.22 16.36
C ASP A 10 7.96 -12.94 16.71
N LEU A 11 8.33 -12.73 17.98
CA LEU A 11 9.12 -11.57 18.39
C LEU A 11 10.46 -11.45 17.64
N THR A 12 11.10 -12.57 17.33
CA THR A 12 12.41 -12.56 16.66
C THR A 12 12.28 -12.15 15.19
N TYR A 13 11.28 -12.68 14.49
CA TYR A 13 11.14 -12.49 13.05
C TYR A 13 10.29 -11.27 12.67
N LYS A 14 9.31 -10.90 13.51
CA LYS A 14 8.53 -9.67 13.33
C LYS A 14 9.40 -8.41 13.38
N MET A 15 10.45 -8.42 14.20
CA MET A 15 11.47 -7.36 14.22
C MET A 15 12.30 -7.28 12.93
N GLN A 16 12.25 -8.31 12.08
CA GLN A 16 12.92 -8.38 10.78
C GLN A 16 11.93 -8.18 9.61
N GLY A 17 10.65 -7.90 9.90
CA GLY A 17 9.60 -7.76 8.89
C GLY A 17 9.12 -9.09 8.28
N LEU A 18 9.44 -10.23 8.91
CA LEU A 18 9.12 -11.57 8.40
C LEU A 18 8.07 -12.26 9.27
N THR A 19 7.10 -12.92 8.63
CA THR A 19 6.19 -13.85 9.31
C THR A 19 6.79 -15.26 9.30
N VAL A 20 7.15 -15.78 10.48
CA VAL A 20 7.67 -17.15 10.63
C VAL A 20 6.84 -17.96 11.61
N ILE A 21 6.40 -19.14 11.19
CA ILE A 21 5.66 -20.07 12.04
C ILE A 21 6.60 -21.02 12.78
N TYR A 22 6.35 -21.22 14.07
CA TYR A 22 7.06 -22.21 14.86
C TYR A 22 6.60 -23.63 14.52
N VAL A 23 7.52 -24.54 14.17
CA VAL A 23 7.22 -25.95 13.88
C VAL A 23 7.71 -26.86 15.01
N PRO A 24 6.83 -27.58 15.73
CA PRO A 24 7.23 -28.46 16.82
C PRO A 24 7.92 -29.72 16.28
N ARG A 25 9.05 -30.10 16.89
CA ARG A 25 9.80 -31.32 16.52
C ARG A 25 8.98 -32.61 16.67
N GLU A 26 8.07 -32.63 17.66
CA GLU A 26 7.13 -33.75 17.91
C GLU A 26 6.26 -34.06 16.68
N GLY A 27 6.08 -33.11 15.75
CA GLY A 27 5.32 -33.34 14.52
C GLY A 27 6.01 -34.23 13.49
N SER A 28 7.31 -34.46 13.62
CA SER A 28 8.12 -35.17 12.62
C SER A 28 7.86 -36.68 12.65
N ASP A 29 7.61 -37.21 13.85
CA ASP A 29 7.52 -38.65 14.13
C ASP A 29 6.09 -39.11 14.49
N LEU A 30 5.06 -38.37 14.07
CA LEU A 30 3.66 -38.71 14.37
C LEU A 30 3.23 -40.02 13.71
N THR A 31 2.60 -40.90 14.48
CA THR A 31 1.97 -42.15 14.03
C THR A 31 0.46 -42.12 14.21
N GLU A 32 -0.28 -43.05 13.60
CA GLU A 32 -1.74 -43.13 13.77
C GLU A 32 -2.14 -43.49 15.21
N GLU A 33 -1.33 -44.26 15.94
CA GLU A 33 -1.59 -44.65 17.33
C GLU A 33 -1.56 -43.44 18.28
N ASP A 34 -0.74 -42.43 17.95
CA ASP A 34 -0.63 -41.18 18.71
C ASP A 34 -1.92 -40.35 18.70
N SER A 35 -2.84 -40.63 17.75
CA SER A 35 -4.15 -39.95 17.69
C SER A 35 -5.06 -40.24 18.89
N LEU A 36 -4.75 -41.30 19.65
CA LEU A 36 -5.45 -41.65 20.89
C LEU A 36 -4.97 -40.82 22.09
N ASP A 37 -3.80 -40.18 21.99
CA ASP A 37 -3.29 -39.27 23.02
C ASP A 37 -3.96 -37.89 22.92
N LYS A 38 -4.99 -37.71 23.74
CA LYS A 38 -5.75 -36.45 23.83
C LYS A 38 -4.90 -35.26 24.26
N GLU A 39 -3.84 -35.46 25.05
CA GLU A 39 -2.97 -34.36 25.44
C GLU A 39 -2.09 -33.91 24.27
N LEU A 40 -1.52 -34.86 23.51
CA LEU A 40 -0.76 -34.56 22.30
C LEU A 40 -1.62 -33.83 21.27
N VAL A 41 -2.82 -34.34 20.98
CA VAL A 41 -3.77 -33.70 20.05
C VAL A 41 -4.04 -32.26 20.50
N LYS A 42 -4.36 -32.04 21.78
CA LYS A 42 -4.61 -30.70 22.32
C LYS A 42 -3.40 -29.76 22.20
N ARG A 43 -2.18 -30.27 22.38
CA ARG A 43 -0.96 -29.47 22.19
C ARG A 43 -0.79 -29.08 20.72
N LEU A 44 -0.95 -30.01 19.78
CA LEU A 44 -0.84 -29.73 18.34
C LEU A 44 -1.95 -28.77 17.87
N GLU A 45 -3.17 -28.92 18.36
CA GLU A 45 -4.26 -27.97 18.11
C GLU A 45 -3.89 -26.55 18.56
N SER A 46 -3.24 -26.41 19.72
CA SER A 46 -2.80 -25.08 20.19
C SER A 46 -1.74 -24.45 19.28
N VAL A 47 -0.88 -25.27 18.66
CA VAL A 47 0.12 -24.82 17.69
C VAL A 47 -0.55 -24.40 16.38
N VAL A 48 -1.48 -25.21 15.85
CA VAL A 48 -2.22 -24.87 14.62
C VAL A 48 -3.11 -23.64 14.81
N ALA A 49 -3.73 -23.48 15.98
CA ALA A 49 -4.47 -22.28 16.33
C ALA A 49 -3.57 -21.04 16.31
N TYR A 50 -2.33 -21.16 16.79
CA TYR A 50 -1.35 -20.08 16.72
C TYR A 50 -0.95 -19.75 15.27
N TRP A 51 -0.65 -20.76 14.44
CA TRP A 51 -0.37 -20.55 13.01
C TRP A 51 -1.53 -19.82 12.33
N THR A 52 -2.74 -20.28 12.60
CA THR A 52 -3.99 -19.69 12.09
C THR A 52 -4.09 -18.20 12.44
N THR A 53 -3.77 -17.81 13.68
CA THR A 53 -3.75 -16.40 14.08
C THR A 53 -2.69 -15.60 13.32
N GLN A 54 -1.46 -16.12 13.22
CA GLN A 54 -0.35 -15.42 12.54
C GLN A 54 -0.60 -15.24 11.04
N ILE A 55 -1.13 -16.27 10.39
CA ILE A 55 -1.50 -16.23 8.97
C ILE A 55 -2.58 -15.17 8.74
N ARG A 56 -3.63 -15.14 9.57
CA ARG A 56 -4.70 -14.13 9.46
C ARG A 56 -4.16 -12.71 9.62
N ILE A 57 -3.25 -12.48 10.57
CA ILE A 57 -2.62 -11.16 10.74
C ILE A 57 -1.89 -10.76 9.46
N THR A 58 -1.11 -11.66 8.87
CA THR A 58 -0.34 -11.40 7.64
C THR A 58 -1.28 -11.15 6.45
N LEU A 59 -2.35 -11.93 6.30
CA LEU A 59 -3.35 -11.73 5.24
C LEU A 59 -4.10 -10.40 5.39
N SER A 60 -4.36 -9.98 6.63
CA SER A 60 -5.03 -8.71 6.96
C SER A 60 -4.15 -7.46 6.80
N ASP A 61 -2.83 -7.62 6.65
CA ASP A 61 -1.87 -6.53 6.45
C ASP A 61 -1.96 -5.99 5.01
N GLN A 62 -3.10 -5.38 4.68
CA GLN A 62 -3.42 -4.89 3.33
C GLN A 62 -3.14 -3.40 3.13
N ASP A 63 -2.84 -2.68 4.20
CA ASP A 63 -2.67 -1.22 4.17
C ASP A 63 -1.25 -0.82 4.56
N GLN A 64 -0.62 0.02 3.74
CA GLN A 64 0.66 0.67 4.07
C GLN A 64 0.54 1.87 5.00
N ALA A 65 -0.66 2.44 5.13
CA ALA A 65 -0.79 3.79 5.63
C ALA A 65 -0.64 3.86 7.15
N THR A 66 0.53 4.33 7.61
CA THR A 66 0.54 5.06 8.88
C THR A 66 -0.05 6.46 8.63
N PRO A 67 -0.91 7.00 9.52
CA PRO A 67 -1.66 8.24 9.24
C PRO A 67 -0.83 9.50 8.92
N ASN A 68 0.49 9.46 9.12
CA ASN A 68 1.37 10.61 9.02
C ASN A 68 2.40 10.54 7.89
N GLU A 69 2.44 9.47 7.09
CA GLU A 69 3.40 9.32 6.00
C GLU A 69 2.78 9.74 4.65
N LEU A 70 3.46 10.67 3.96
CA LEU A 70 3.10 11.09 2.60
C LEU A 70 3.58 10.03 1.60
N LEU A 71 2.91 8.88 1.59
CA LEU A 71 3.24 7.77 0.69
C LEU A 71 3.09 8.22 -0.77
N CYS A 72 4.06 7.84 -1.59
CA CYS A 72 4.22 8.17 -3.00
C CYS A 72 4.06 6.91 -3.86
N LEU A 73 4.01 7.06 -5.20
CA LEU A 73 3.73 5.93 -6.11
C LEU A 73 4.74 4.78 -5.99
N LYS A 74 5.99 5.14 -5.71
CA LYS A 74 7.06 4.18 -5.47
C LYS A 74 6.79 3.34 -4.20
N ASP A 75 6.26 3.96 -3.15
CA ASP A 75 5.99 3.28 -1.88
C ASP A 75 4.91 2.20 -2.05
N GLU A 76 3.87 2.49 -2.84
CA GLU A 76 2.83 1.51 -3.21
C GLU A 76 3.44 0.32 -3.95
N TYR A 77 4.38 0.54 -4.87
CA TYR A 77 5.06 -0.57 -5.55
C TYR A 77 5.93 -1.40 -4.59
N GLU A 78 6.67 -0.73 -3.72
CA GLU A 78 7.49 -1.39 -2.69
C GLU A 78 6.61 -2.18 -1.71
N PHE A 79 5.38 -1.74 -1.44
CA PHE A 79 4.39 -2.51 -0.69
C PHE A 79 4.21 -3.90 -1.25
N TRP A 80 3.92 -3.95 -2.55
CA TRP A 80 3.47 -5.17 -3.20
C TRP A 80 4.62 -6.14 -3.35
N ILE A 81 5.85 -5.63 -3.51
CA ILE A 81 7.07 -6.43 -3.37
C ILE A 81 7.16 -7.04 -1.96
N TYR A 82 7.08 -6.21 -0.92
CA TYR A 82 7.15 -6.68 0.47
C TYR A 82 6.07 -7.72 0.77
N ARG A 83 4.82 -7.45 0.38
CA ARG A 83 3.67 -8.34 0.56
C ARG A 83 3.88 -9.65 -0.19
N HIS A 84 4.33 -9.60 -1.44
CA HIS A 84 4.64 -10.79 -2.23
C HIS A 84 5.73 -11.65 -1.56
N ASP A 85 6.82 -11.03 -1.11
CA ASP A 85 7.94 -11.74 -0.51
C ASP A 85 7.54 -12.40 0.82
N ASN A 86 6.77 -11.70 1.65
CA ASN A 86 6.23 -12.24 2.89
C ASN A 86 5.26 -13.40 2.65
N LEU A 87 4.30 -13.25 1.73
CA LEU A 87 3.35 -14.32 1.42
C LEU A 87 4.04 -15.52 0.79
N THR A 88 5.04 -15.30 -0.07
CA THR A 88 5.85 -16.37 -0.67
C THR A 88 6.68 -17.09 0.39
N GLY A 89 7.33 -16.36 1.29
CA GLY A 89 8.08 -16.92 2.40
C GLY A 89 7.20 -17.74 3.35
N LEU A 90 5.99 -17.27 3.63
CA LEU A 90 4.99 -17.99 4.43
C LEU A 90 4.50 -19.24 3.69
N ASN A 91 4.17 -19.14 2.40
CA ASN A 91 3.75 -20.29 1.60
C ASN A 91 4.80 -21.40 1.59
N HIS A 92 6.08 -21.04 1.42
CA HIS A 92 7.18 -22.00 1.50
C HIS A 92 7.26 -22.70 2.87
N GLN A 93 7.02 -21.98 3.97
CA GLN A 93 6.95 -22.59 5.31
C GLN A 93 5.77 -23.56 5.45
N LEU A 94 4.62 -23.25 4.86
CA LEU A 94 3.43 -24.12 4.88
C LEU A 94 3.58 -25.38 4.03
N GLN A 95 4.52 -25.39 3.09
CA GLN A 95 4.89 -26.58 2.32
C GLN A 95 5.83 -27.52 3.09
N ASN A 96 6.28 -27.15 4.29
CA ASN A 96 7.14 -28.00 5.10
C ASN A 96 6.47 -29.36 5.39
N PRO A 97 7.15 -30.50 5.14
CA PRO A 97 6.58 -31.83 5.37
C PRO A 97 6.04 -32.06 6.79
N THR A 98 6.72 -31.52 7.81
CA THR A 98 6.27 -31.63 9.21
C THR A 98 4.98 -30.83 9.44
N VAL A 99 4.82 -29.66 8.81
CA VAL A 99 3.60 -28.85 8.89
C VAL A 99 2.42 -29.58 8.25
N ASN A 100 2.62 -30.12 7.05
CA ASN A 100 1.59 -30.92 6.36
C ASN A 100 1.21 -32.15 7.19
N ARG A 101 2.19 -32.86 7.76
CA ARG A 101 1.95 -34.05 8.59
C ARG A 101 1.15 -33.74 9.85
N ILE A 102 1.44 -32.63 10.53
CA ILE A 102 0.64 -32.17 11.68
C ILE A 102 -0.80 -31.85 11.26
N ALA A 103 -0.99 -31.18 10.13
CA ALA A 103 -2.32 -30.85 9.62
C ALA A 103 -3.14 -32.10 9.26
N GLU A 104 -2.52 -33.07 8.56
CA GLU A 104 -3.13 -34.36 8.21
C GLU A 104 -3.50 -35.18 9.46
N PHE A 105 -2.60 -35.27 10.43
CA PHE A 105 -2.84 -35.94 11.70
C PHE A 105 -4.07 -35.37 12.43
N LEU A 106 -4.16 -34.03 12.51
CA LEU A 106 -5.29 -33.36 13.16
C LEU A 106 -6.60 -33.46 12.36
N LEU A 107 -6.54 -33.63 11.04
CA LEU A 107 -7.73 -33.95 10.23
C LEU A 107 -8.28 -35.33 10.55
N ILE A 108 -7.40 -36.33 10.69
CA ILE A 108 -7.77 -37.70 11.07
C ILE A 108 -8.40 -37.72 12.47
N SER A 109 -7.90 -36.90 13.40
CA SER A 109 -8.49 -36.73 14.73
C SER A 109 -9.75 -35.86 14.75
N HIS A 110 -10.33 -35.52 13.59
CA HIS A 110 -11.53 -34.68 13.42
C HIS A 110 -11.44 -33.26 14.00
N SER A 111 -10.24 -32.68 14.09
CA SER A 111 -10.06 -31.31 14.58
C SER A 111 -10.63 -30.26 13.61
N THR A 112 -11.34 -29.26 14.14
CA THR A 112 -11.83 -28.12 13.36
C THR A 112 -10.72 -27.11 13.03
N TYR A 113 -9.65 -27.07 13.82
CA TYR A 113 -8.50 -26.17 13.60
C TYR A 113 -7.73 -26.51 12.33
N ALA A 114 -7.61 -27.80 12.00
CA ALA A 114 -6.91 -28.23 10.80
C ALA A 114 -7.61 -27.79 9.50
N ARG A 115 -8.95 -27.83 9.45
CA ARG A 115 -9.71 -27.34 8.29
C ARG A 115 -9.56 -25.83 8.09
N GLN A 116 -9.60 -25.06 9.18
CA GLN A 116 -9.40 -23.61 9.11
C GLN A 116 -7.99 -23.28 8.61
N PHE A 117 -6.98 -24.02 9.07
CA PHE A 117 -5.61 -23.85 8.62
C PHE A 117 -5.42 -24.15 7.13
N LEU A 118 -6.06 -25.20 6.61
CA LEU A 118 -5.98 -25.52 5.18
C LEU A 118 -6.64 -24.46 4.30
N SER A 119 -7.81 -23.94 4.69
CA SER A 119 -8.44 -22.80 3.99
C SER A 119 -7.50 -21.59 3.91
N LEU A 120 -6.78 -21.30 4.99
CA LEU A 120 -5.83 -20.18 5.02
C LEU A 120 -4.59 -20.41 4.16
N LYS A 121 -4.23 -21.68 3.89
CA LYS A 121 -3.15 -22.01 2.96
C LYS A 121 -3.56 -21.66 1.53
N ASP A 122 -4.79 -21.99 1.14
CA ASP A 122 -5.34 -21.63 -0.18
C ASP A 122 -5.40 -20.10 -0.33
N GLU A 123 -5.86 -19.39 0.70
CA GLU A 123 -5.88 -17.91 0.71
C GLU A 123 -4.48 -17.27 0.57
N ILE A 124 -3.43 -17.90 1.11
CA ILE A 124 -2.04 -17.44 0.92
C ILE A 124 -1.62 -17.63 -0.53
N GLU A 125 -1.92 -18.77 -1.15
CA GLU A 125 -1.60 -19.02 -2.55
C GLU A 125 -2.27 -18.00 -3.47
N ASP A 126 -3.56 -17.71 -3.23
CA ASP A 126 -4.29 -16.65 -3.93
C ASP A 126 -3.65 -15.27 -3.71
N GLY A 127 -3.26 -14.95 -2.47
CA GLY A 127 -2.57 -13.70 -2.15
C GLY A 127 -1.21 -13.54 -2.83
N VAL A 128 -0.46 -14.63 -3.02
CA VAL A 128 0.81 -14.61 -3.79
C VAL A 128 0.54 -14.28 -5.27
N ILE A 129 -0.48 -14.91 -5.86
CA ILE A 129 -0.87 -14.67 -7.26
C ILE A 129 -1.31 -13.22 -7.44
N GLU A 130 -2.15 -12.73 -6.53
CA GLU A 130 -2.60 -11.33 -6.49
C GLU A 130 -1.42 -10.37 -6.42
N ALA A 131 -0.53 -10.55 -5.43
CA ALA A 131 0.58 -9.64 -5.20
C ALA A 131 1.53 -9.60 -6.39
N LYS A 132 1.83 -10.75 -7.00
CA LYS A 132 2.64 -10.82 -8.21
C LYS A 132 2.01 -10.04 -9.37
N SER A 133 0.72 -10.22 -9.62
CA SER A 133 0.00 -9.48 -10.66
C SER A 133 0.05 -7.98 -10.39
N ASN A 134 -0.17 -7.55 -9.15
CA ASN A 134 -0.13 -6.14 -8.79
C ASN A 134 1.26 -5.52 -9.02
N ILE A 135 2.34 -6.21 -8.67
CA ILE A 135 3.72 -5.80 -8.99
C ILE A 135 3.89 -5.59 -10.50
N GLU A 136 3.41 -6.52 -11.33
CA GLU A 136 3.56 -6.43 -12.79
C GLU A 136 2.88 -5.19 -13.36
N TYR A 137 1.67 -4.86 -12.90
CA TYR A 137 0.92 -3.67 -13.33
C TYR A 137 1.47 -2.37 -12.74
N LEU A 138 1.84 -2.35 -11.46
CA LEU A 138 2.36 -1.14 -10.81
C LEU A 138 3.76 -0.77 -11.29
N ARG A 139 4.57 -1.74 -11.77
CA ARG A 139 5.91 -1.48 -12.29
C ARG A 139 5.93 -0.45 -13.41
N ILE A 140 4.86 -0.34 -14.21
CA ILE A 140 4.79 0.65 -15.30
C ILE A 140 4.82 2.10 -14.81
N LEU A 141 4.55 2.32 -13.52
CA LEU A 141 4.54 3.64 -12.88
C LEU A 141 5.91 4.06 -12.35
N ILE A 142 6.87 3.14 -12.25
CA ILE A 142 8.16 3.39 -11.59
C ILE A 142 8.99 4.42 -12.33
N ASP A 143 9.20 4.23 -13.64
CA ASP A 143 9.98 5.18 -14.42
C ASP A 143 9.27 6.55 -14.51
N PRO A 144 7.96 6.65 -14.83
CA PRO A 144 7.25 7.92 -14.81
C PRO A 144 7.26 8.64 -13.46
N SER A 145 7.14 7.90 -12.36
CA SER A 145 7.26 8.45 -11.00
C SER A 145 8.66 8.99 -10.76
N ALA A 146 9.71 8.25 -11.15
CA ALA A 146 11.09 8.68 -10.96
C ALA A 146 11.45 9.90 -11.83
N GLU A 147 10.85 10.04 -13.02
CA GLU A 147 10.99 11.26 -13.82
C GLU A 147 10.26 12.45 -13.16
N LEU A 148 9.08 12.22 -12.58
CA LEU A 148 8.36 13.25 -11.85
C LEU A 148 9.17 13.75 -10.64
N ASP A 149 9.84 12.86 -9.90
CA ASP A 149 10.69 13.22 -8.75
C ASP A 149 11.88 14.12 -9.13
N LYS A 150 12.28 14.17 -10.41
CA LYS A 150 13.35 15.06 -10.90
C LYS A 150 12.88 16.49 -11.15
N CYS A 151 11.56 16.74 -11.14
CA CYS A 151 11.01 18.06 -11.34
C CYS A 151 11.41 18.98 -10.18
N THR A 152 11.99 20.14 -10.53
CA THR A 152 12.35 21.18 -9.54
C THR A 152 11.41 22.37 -9.57
N THR A 153 10.53 22.47 -10.58
CA THR A 153 9.56 23.56 -10.74
C THR A 153 8.15 22.99 -10.94
N PRO A 154 7.09 23.70 -10.49
CA PRO A 154 5.72 23.28 -10.71
C PRO A 154 5.36 23.09 -12.19
N SER A 155 5.87 23.94 -13.08
CA SER A 155 5.54 23.86 -14.51
C SER A 155 6.05 22.57 -15.18
N SER A 156 7.18 22.01 -14.75
CA SER A 156 7.70 20.78 -15.36
C SER A 156 6.86 19.55 -15.01
N ILE A 157 6.12 19.58 -13.90
CA ILE A 157 5.22 18.50 -13.49
C ILE A 157 4.16 18.23 -14.57
N GLU A 158 3.64 19.28 -15.19
CA GLU A 158 2.53 19.18 -16.17
C GLU A 158 2.85 18.26 -17.35
N GLU A 159 4.12 18.19 -17.75
CA GLU A 159 4.59 17.35 -18.85
C GLU A 159 4.46 15.85 -18.55
N HIS A 160 4.40 15.47 -17.26
CA HIS A 160 4.35 14.08 -16.81
C HIS A 160 2.93 13.61 -16.43
N LEU A 161 2.06 14.52 -15.98
CA LEU A 161 0.75 14.18 -15.43
C LEU A 161 -0.13 13.38 -16.39
N MET A 162 -0.16 13.77 -17.67
CA MET A 162 -0.99 13.10 -18.67
C MET A 162 -0.60 11.63 -18.84
N LEU A 163 0.70 11.35 -18.92
CA LEU A 163 1.21 10.00 -19.02
C LEU A 163 0.80 9.17 -17.80
N ILE A 164 1.05 9.68 -16.59
CA ILE A 164 0.77 8.97 -15.34
C ILE A 164 -0.73 8.64 -15.21
N ILE A 165 -1.62 9.60 -15.46
CA ILE A 165 -3.07 9.37 -15.37
C ILE A 165 -3.53 8.33 -16.40
N HIS A 166 -2.97 8.34 -17.61
CA HIS A 166 -3.26 7.30 -18.61
C HIS A 166 -2.74 5.92 -18.21
N LEU A 167 -1.63 5.84 -17.48
CA LEU A 167 -1.15 4.57 -16.91
C LEU A 167 -2.08 4.08 -15.80
N PHE A 168 -2.59 4.95 -14.92
CA PHE A 168 -3.62 4.56 -13.95
C PHE A 168 -4.87 4.03 -14.65
N ARG A 169 -5.30 4.68 -15.73
CA ARG A 169 -6.40 4.19 -16.58
C ARG A 169 -6.10 2.84 -17.22
N THR A 170 -4.85 2.60 -17.60
CA THR A 170 -4.41 1.30 -18.14
C THR A 170 -4.50 0.21 -17.07
N ILE A 171 -4.07 0.50 -15.85
CA ILE A 171 -4.19 -0.44 -14.72
C ILE A 171 -5.67 -0.72 -14.41
N TRP A 172 -6.51 0.30 -14.30
CA TRP A 172 -7.96 0.16 -14.08
C TRP A 172 -8.64 -0.77 -15.09
N LEU A 173 -8.29 -0.65 -16.37
CA LEU A 173 -8.95 -1.41 -17.44
C LEU A 173 -8.43 -2.84 -17.60
N ASN A 174 -7.18 -3.11 -17.22
CA ASN A 174 -6.51 -4.37 -17.58
C ASN A 174 -6.08 -5.20 -16.37
N SER A 175 -5.86 -4.58 -15.21
CA SER A 175 -5.42 -5.28 -14.01
C SER A 175 -6.53 -6.20 -13.49
N PRO A 176 -6.26 -7.49 -13.29
CA PRO A 176 -7.26 -8.42 -12.77
C PRO A 176 -7.50 -8.26 -11.26
N PHE A 177 -6.55 -7.65 -10.54
CA PHE A 177 -6.61 -7.52 -9.08
C PHE A 177 -6.49 -6.06 -8.62
N TYR A 178 -5.78 -5.20 -9.35
CA TYR A 178 -5.56 -3.79 -8.97
C TYR A 178 -6.56 -2.82 -9.64
N ASN A 179 -7.81 -3.25 -9.85
CA ASN A 179 -8.83 -2.47 -10.56
C ASN A 179 -10.03 -2.10 -9.68
N SER A 180 -9.86 -2.05 -8.35
CA SER A 180 -10.88 -1.54 -7.44
C SER A 180 -10.80 -0.02 -7.29
N HIS A 181 -11.92 0.61 -6.95
CA HIS A 181 -12.01 2.06 -6.72
C HIS A 181 -10.99 2.52 -5.70
N GLU A 182 -10.94 1.86 -4.56
CA GLU A 182 -10.04 2.17 -3.45
C GLU A 182 -8.57 2.16 -3.88
N ARG A 183 -8.15 1.14 -4.63
CA ARG A 183 -6.76 1.00 -5.10
C ARG A 183 -6.38 2.11 -6.08
N ILE A 184 -7.24 2.42 -7.03
CA ILE A 184 -6.97 3.52 -7.97
C ILE A 184 -7.04 4.89 -7.28
N GLU A 185 -7.97 5.10 -6.37
CA GLU A 185 -8.02 6.31 -5.55
C GLU A 185 -6.74 6.49 -4.73
N ASN A 186 -6.18 5.41 -4.17
CA ASN A 186 -4.91 5.43 -3.45
C ASN A 186 -3.73 5.81 -4.36
N LEU A 187 -3.69 5.34 -5.62
CA LEU A 187 -2.68 5.80 -6.58
C LEU A 187 -2.78 7.31 -6.84
N PHE A 188 -3.99 7.85 -6.97
CA PHE A 188 -4.14 9.30 -7.10
C PHE A 188 -3.71 10.03 -5.84
N LYS A 189 -4.02 9.53 -4.65
CA LYS A 189 -3.53 10.11 -3.38
C LYS A 189 -2.00 10.09 -3.29
N ALA A 190 -1.38 9.00 -3.74
CA ALA A 190 0.07 8.87 -3.79
C ALA A 190 0.71 9.87 -4.79
N LEU A 191 0.09 10.07 -5.96
CA LEU A 191 0.49 11.11 -6.91
C LEU A 191 0.33 12.52 -6.32
N ASN A 192 -0.77 12.77 -5.60
CA ASN A 192 -1.00 14.05 -4.93
C ASN A 192 0.11 14.38 -3.94
N ASN A 193 0.54 13.38 -3.16
CA ASN A 193 1.62 13.53 -2.20
C ASN A 193 2.93 13.91 -2.90
N GLN A 194 3.28 13.27 -4.03
CA GLN A 194 4.45 13.63 -4.83
C GLN A 194 4.39 15.08 -5.33
N ILE A 195 3.25 15.51 -5.90
CA ILE A 195 3.05 16.88 -6.36
C ILE A 195 3.24 17.87 -5.21
N ILE A 196 2.63 17.61 -4.05
CA ILE A 196 2.74 18.46 -2.86
C ILE A 196 4.19 18.54 -2.37
N ILE A 197 4.94 17.43 -2.37
CA ILE A 197 6.36 17.40 -1.99
C ILE A 197 7.20 18.29 -2.93
N ILE A 198 6.99 18.19 -4.25
CA ILE A 198 7.71 19.00 -5.23
C ILE A 198 7.39 20.49 -5.03
N CYS A 199 6.11 20.84 -4.92
CA CYS A 199 5.68 22.22 -4.67
C CYS A 199 6.22 22.76 -3.34
N ARG A 200 6.25 21.95 -2.28
CA ARG A 200 6.82 22.34 -0.98
C ARG A 200 8.32 22.61 -1.07
N ASN A 201 9.06 21.82 -1.83
CA ASN A 201 10.50 22.01 -2.02
C ASN A 201 10.81 23.26 -2.87
N TYR A 202 9.88 23.66 -3.73
CA TYR A 202 9.98 24.86 -4.55
C TYR A 202 9.75 26.17 -3.75
N ILE A 203 8.87 26.11 -2.74
CA ILE A 203 8.54 27.25 -1.88
C ILE A 203 9.59 27.40 -0.77
N ASP A 204 10.28 28.55 -0.75
CA ASP A 204 11.19 28.93 0.34
C ASP A 204 10.48 29.88 1.33
N LEU A 205 10.03 29.33 2.46
CA LEU A 205 9.40 30.11 3.53
C LEU A 205 10.39 31.04 4.25
N GLY A 206 11.68 30.70 4.28
CA GLY A 206 12.71 31.56 4.87
C GLY A 206 12.87 32.85 4.07
N GLU A 207 12.90 32.75 2.74
CA GLU A 207 12.90 33.90 1.85
C GLU A 207 11.63 34.74 1.95
N LEU A 208 10.47 34.08 2.07
CA LEU A 208 9.17 34.73 2.26
C LEU A 208 9.18 35.63 3.50
N PHE A 209 9.54 35.07 4.66
CA PHE A 209 9.57 35.82 5.92
C PHE A 209 10.74 36.80 6.03
N ALA A 210 11.78 36.64 5.20
CA ALA A 210 12.85 37.63 5.04
C ALA A 210 12.47 38.84 4.18
N GLY A 211 11.23 38.91 3.67
CA GLY A 211 10.69 40.05 2.94
C GLY A 211 10.75 39.95 1.42
N LYS A 212 11.10 38.79 0.84
CA LYS A 212 11.03 38.55 -0.62
C LYS A 212 9.60 38.20 -1.09
N THR A 213 8.61 38.92 -0.58
CA THR A 213 7.18 38.59 -0.68
C THR A 213 6.66 38.49 -2.12
N ARG A 214 7.10 39.34 -3.05
CA ARG A 214 6.65 39.27 -4.46
C ARG A 214 7.04 37.97 -5.16
N SER A 215 8.30 37.56 -5.02
CA SER A 215 8.77 36.31 -5.63
C SER A 215 8.11 35.09 -4.96
N SER A 216 7.85 35.16 -3.66
CA SER A 216 7.10 34.10 -2.97
C SER A 216 5.66 33.97 -3.45
N ILE A 217 4.98 35.09 -3.73
CA ILE A 217 3.62 35.08 -4.31
C ILE A 217 3.64 34.39 -5.68
N GLU A 218 4.55 34.78 -6.58
CA GLU A 218 4.68 34.16 -7.91
C GLU A 218 4.87 32.63 -7.81
N LYS A 219 5.77 32.18 -6.92
CA LYS A 219 5.99 30.74 -6.68
C LYS A 219 4.74 30.03 -6.13
N LEU A 220 4.01 30.66 -5.21
CA LEU A 220 2.79 30.10 -4.64
C LEU A 220 1.68 30.00 -5.71
N GLU A 221 1.54 31.01 -6.57
CA GLU A 221 0.61 31.01 -7.69
C GLU A 221 0.93 29.91 -8.70
N GLU A 222 2.22 29.68 -9.02
CA GLU A 222 2.65 28.56 -9.86
C GLU A 222 2.25 27.20 -9.26
N CYS A 223 2.44 27.01 -7.95
CA CYS A 223 2.02 25.80 -7.24
C CYS A 223 0.49 25.60 -7.26
N VAL A 224 -0.29 26.67 -7.11
CA VAL A 224 -1.75 26.61 -7.23
C VAL A 224 -2.16 26.23 -8.64
N ASN A 225 -1.54 26.86 -9.65
CA ASN A 225 -1.87 26.65 -11.05
C ASN A 225 -1.62 25.20 -11.49
N VAL A 226 -0.49 24.59 -11.11
CA VAL A 226 -0.23 23.18 -11.44
C VAL A 226 -1.26 22.24 -10.81
N CYS A 227 -1.68 22.50 -9.56
CA CYS A 227 -2.67 21.67 -8.88
C CYS A 227 -4.07 21.78 -9.53
N GLU A 228 -4.48 22.98 -9.93
CA GLU A 228 -5.75 23.18 -10.66
C GLU A 228 -5.70 22.60 -12.08
N ASN A 229 -4.56 22.72 -12.77
CA ASN A 229 -4.35 22.10 -14.08
C ASN A 229 -4.43 20.58 -14.00
N TYR A 230 -3.82 19.99 -12.97
CA TYR A 230 -3.91 18.56 -12.68
C TYR A 230 -5.36 18.10 -12.46
N LYS A 231 -6.14 18.81 -11.61
CA LYS A 231 -7.57 18.54 -11.39
C LYS A 231 -8.35 18.61 -12.71
N SER A 232 -8.11 19.66 -13.51
CA SER A 232 -8.75 19.82 -14.82
C SER A 232 -8.40 18.70 -15.80
N LEU A 233 -7.15 18.25 -15.80
CA LEU A 233 -6.67 17.15 -16.64
C LEU A 233 -7.33 15.83 -16.25
N TYR A 234 -7.43 15.53 -14.95
CA TYR A 234 -8.17 14.39 -14.45
C TYR A 234 -9.63 14.42 -14.92
N ASP A 235 -10.33 15.55 -14.74
CA ASP A 235 -11.74 15.69 -15.12
C ASP A 235 -11.95 15.45 -16.63
N LYS A 236 -11.05 15.97 -17.48
CA LYS A 236 -11.07 15.73 -18.93
C LYS A 236 -10.90 14.26 -19.27
N ILE A 237 -9.95 13.57 -18.62
CA ILE A 237 -9.68 12.14 -18.86
C ILE A 237 -10.84 11.28 -18.37
N ALA A 238 -11.39 11.57 -17.19
CA ALA A 238 -12.54 10.87 -16.62
C ALA A 238 -13.78 11.02 -17.52
N LEU A 239 -14.06 12.24 -17.99
CA LEU A 239 -15.15 12.50 -18.93
C LEU A 239 -14.95 11.76 -20.26
N ALA A 240 -13.76 11.83 -20.83
CA ALA A 240 -13.45 11.10 -22.06
C ALA A 240 -13.56 9.58 -21.89
N HIS A 241 -13.13 9.04 -20.75
CA HIS A 241 -13.29 7.62 -20.41
C HIS A 241 -14.76 7.23 -20.44
N ASN A 242 -15.60 7.92 -19.66
CA ASN A 242 -17.02 7.62 -19.54
C ASN A 242 -17.81 7.74 -20.86
N ILE A 243 -17.32 8.54 -21.82
CA ILE A 243 -17.92 8.66 -23.15
C ILE A 243 -17.48 7.51 -24.07
N LEU A 244 -16.22 7.09 -23.98
CA LEU A 244 -15.59 6.21 -24.96
C LEU A 244 -15.53 4.74 -24.54
N THR A 245 -15.79 4.41 -23.28
CA THR A 245 -15.73 3.04 -22.76
C THR A 245 -17.00 2.63 -22.05
N ASN A 246 -17.27 1.32 -22.04
CA ASN A 246 -18.41 0.72 -21.35
C ASN A 246 -18.14 0.46 -19.86
N ILE A 247 -16.88 0.54 -19.43
CA ILE A 247 -16.50 0.47 -18.03
C ILE A 247 -16.58 1.90 -17.48
N PRO A 248 -17.35 2.15 -16.41
CA PRO A 248 -17.43 3.47 -15.81
C PRO A 248 -16.13 3.85 -15.10
N TRP A 249 -15.84 5.14 -15.13
CA TRP A 249 -14.83 5.80 -14.30
C TRP A 249 -15.56 6.60 -13.21
N ASP A 250 -15.87 5.91 -12.12
CA ASP A 250 -16.73 6.35 -11.02
C ASP A 250 -15.96 6.44 -9.70
N LEU A 251 -14.73 6.96 -9.76
CA LEU A 251 -13.92 7.23 -8.58
C LEU A 251 -14.43 8.45 -7.81
N ASN A 252 -14.25 8.44 -6.48
CA ASN A 252 -14.60 9.56 -5.62
C ASN A 252 -13.59 10.70 -5.76
N ARG A 253 -13.92 11.66 -6.63
CA ARG A 253 -13.13 12.86 -6.89
C ARG A 253 -12.79 13.63 -5.61
N ASP A 254 -13.74 13.80 -4.70
CA ASP A 254 -13.53 14.59 -3.47
C ASP A 254 -12.53 13.89 -2.54
N ASN A 255 -12.62 12.55 -2.43
CA ASN A 255 -11.65 11.75 -1.67
C ASN A 255 -10.26 11.78 -2.29
N ILE A 256 -10.18 11.77 -3.62
CA ILE A 256 -8.90 11.88 -4.34
C ILE A 256 -8.25 13.22 -4.01
N PHE A 257 -8.93 14.35 -4.25
CA PHE A 257 -8.30 15.67 -4.23
C PHE A 257 -8.30 16.39 -2.89
N GLN A 258 -8.84 15.79 -1.82
CA GLN A 258 -8.93 16.41 -0.49
C GLN A 258 -7.60 17.08 -0.04
N HIS A 259 -6.47 16.37 -0.16
CA HIS A 259 -5.17 16.91 0.25
C HIS A 259 -4.66 18.02 -0.68
N ILE A 260 -4.95 17.95 -1.98
CA ILE A 260 -4.62 18.99 -2.95
C ILE A 260 -5.44 20.25 -2.65
N ASP A 261 -6.74 20.11 -2.39
CA ASP A 261 -7.61 21.26 -2.07
C ASP A 261 -7.18 21.95 -0.77
N ILE A 262 -6.78 21.18 0.24
CA ILE A 262 -6.19 21.73 1.47
C ILE A 262 -4.89 22.46 1.14
N PHE A 263 -4.00 21.87 0.34
CA PHE A 263 -2.73 22.49 -0.04
C PHE A 263 -2.93 23.81 -0.80
N ILE A 264 -3.85 23.86 -1.77
CA ILE A 264 -4.23 25.07 -2.51
C ILE A 264 -4.75 26.15 -1.55
N SER A 265 -5.65 25.79 -0.63
CA SER A 265 -6.16 26.73 0.38
C SER A 265 -5.03 27.32 1.22
N ARG A 266 -4.04 26.52 1.61
CA ARG A 266 -2.88 27.02 2.37
C ARG A 266 -1.96 27.92 1.54
N CYS A 267 -1.82 27.64 0.24
CA CYS A 267 -1.08 28.53 -0.65
C CYS A 267 -1.76 29.91 -0.77
N HIS A 268 -3.09 29.95 -0.91
CA HIS A 268 -3.84 31.21 -0.90
C HIS A 268 -3.70 31.98 0.42
N ASP A 269 -3.78 31.30 1.57
CA ASP A 269 -3.55 31.94 2.88
C ASP A 269 -2.16 32.62 2.93
N LEU A 270 -1.12 31.94 2.41
CA LEU A 270 0.24 32.48 2.37
C LEU A 270 0.39 33.66 1.39
N ILE A 271 -0.30 33.62 0.25
CA ILE A 271 -0.35 34.74 -0.71
C ILE A 271 -0.97 35.97 -0.03
N GLU A 272 -2.08 35.82 0.69
CA GLU A 272 -2.73 36.89 1.42
C GLU A 272 -1.80 37.51 2.48
N ILE A 273 -1.07 36.68 3.22
CA ILE A 273 -0.06 37.14 4.19
C ILE A 273 1.04 37.95 3.50
N CYS A 274 1.56 37.47 2.37
CA CYS A 274 2.59 38.18 1.61
C CYS A 274 2.08 39.54 1.11
N GLN A 275 0.83 39.60 0.64
CA GLN A 275 0.21 40.83 0.17
C GLN A 275 0.04 41.84 1.32
N ALA A 276 -0.43 41.39 2.48
CA ALA A 276 -0.55 42.23 3.67
C ALA A 276 0.82 42.78 4.13
N MET A 277 1.88 41.97 4.07
CA MET A 277 3.24 42.42 4.38
C MET A 277 3.72 43.52 3.42
N ILE A 278 3.40 43.41 2.12
CA ILE A 278 3.73 44.44 1.12
C ILE A 278 2.99 45.74 1.42
N ASP A 279 1.70 45.65 1.74
CA ASP A 279 0.85 46.82 1.96
C ASP A 279 1.19 47.55 3.27
N ILE A 280 1.61 46.84 4.32
CA ILE A 280 2.03 47.42 5.60
C ILE A 280 3.44 48.04 5.51
N ALA A 281 4.32 47.48 4.68
CA ALA A 281 5.68 48.00 4.50
C ALA A 281 5.75 49.29 3.66
N ARG A 282 4.62 49.73 3.09
CA ARG A 282 4.48 50.93 2.27
C ARG A 282 4.12 52.17 3.09
#